data_AF-A0A7V9KHP6-F1
#
_entry.id   AF-A0A7V9KHP6-F1
#
_cell.length_a   1.000
_cell.length_b   1.000
_cell.length_c   1.000
_cell.angle_alpha   90.00
_cell.angle_beta   90.00
_cell.angle_gamma   90.00
#
_symmetry.space_group_name_H-M   'P 1'
#
loop_
_entity.id
_entity.type
_entity.pdbx_description
1 polymer ?
#
loop_
_entity_poly.entity_id
_entity_poly.type
_entity_poly.pdbx_seq_one_letter_code
_entity_poly.pdbx_strand_id
1 'polypeptide(L)'
;LLVPWVGGTVAGQFAGSRLPDTSRLGLDFAFTAAILAIVVPLWRGRIDLLPWVTAGVISILVGRWLPGTWNVLFGGLAGAIVAGLRHDR
;
A
#
# COMPACT_ATOMS: atom_id res chain seq x y z
N LEU A 1 3.68 26.70 -10.75
CA LEU A 1 3.50 25.30 -10.31
C LEU A 1 4.03 25.04 -8.89
N LEU A 2 5.21 25.56 -8.53
CA LEU A 2 5.75 25.38 -7.17
C LEU A 2 4.92 26.07 -6.08
N VAL A 3 4.34 27.25 -6.34
CA VAL A 3 3.58 28.02 -5.32
C VAL A 3 2.39 27.24 -4.73
N PRO A 4 1.44 26.67 -5.52
CA PRO A 4 0.36 25.87 -4.95
C PRO A 4 0.86 24.57 -4.31
N TRP A 5 1.95 23.97 -4.81
CA TRP A 5 2.57 22.79 -4.20
C TRP A 5 3.14 23.11 -2.82
N VAL A 6 3.98 24.14 -2.71
CA VAL A 6 4.55 24.61 -1.44
C VAL A 6 3.45 25.05 -0.48
N GLY A 7 2.45 25.79 -0.96
CA GLY A 7 1.30 26.22 -0.15
C GLY A 7 0.51 25.03 0.42
N GLY A 8 0.24 24.01 -0.41
CA GLY A 8 -0.39 22.77 0.03
C GLY A 8 0.46 22.00 1.05
N THR A 9 1.78 21.91 0.85
CA THR A 9 2.70 21.25 1.79
C THR A 9 2.72 21.97 3.14
N VAL A 10 2.85 23.30 3.15
CA VAL A 10 2.85 24.10 4.37
C VAL A 10 1.52 23.97 5.11
N ALA A 11 0.39 24.07 4.39
CA ALA A 11 -0.93 23.91 4.97
C ALA A 11 -1.13 22.50 5.59
N GLY A 12 -0.68 21.45 4.88
CA GLY A 12 -0.73 20.08 5.38
C GLY A 12 0.14 19.86 6.61
N GLN A 13 1.35 20.43 6.63
CA GLN A 13 2.26 20.34 7.79
C GLN A 13 1.65 21.01 9.01
N PHE A 14 1.10 22.22 8.84
CA PHE A 14 0.50 23.00 9.92
C PHE A 14 -0.81 22.39 10.44
N ALA A 15 -1.58 21.73 9.57
CA ALA A 15 -2.72 20.92 9.98
C ALA A 15 -2.23 19.72 10.80
N GLY A 16 -1.26 18.95 10.28
CA GLY A 16 -0.68 17.78 10.95
C GLY A 16 -0.07 18.07 12.32
N SER A 17 0.63 19.20 12.48
CA SER A 17 1.25 19.59 13.76
C SER A 17 0.24 19.95 14.85
N ARG A 18 -1.03 20.17 14.49
CA ARG A 18 -2.12 20.46 15.45
C ARG A 18 -2.95 19.23 15.81
N LEU A 19 -2.72 18.08 15.17
CA LEU A 19 -3.43 16.87 15.54
C LEU A 19 -2.83 16.27 16.83
N PRO A 20 -3.63 16.12 17.90
CA PRO A 20 -3.20 15.42 19.10
C PRO A 20 -3.10 13.91 18.83
N ASP A 21 -2.20 13.25 19.56
CA ASP A 21 -1.97 11.80 19.62
C ASP A 21 -2.41 11.00 18.37
N THR A 22 -1.56 11.04 17.35
CA THR A 22 -1.72 10.47 16.00
C THR A 22 -2.18 9.00 16.00
N SER A 23 -1.79 8.28 17.05
CA SER A 23 -2.12 6.88 17.31
C SER A 23 -3.63 6.63 17.50
N ARG A 24 -4.34 7.53 18.19
CA ARG A 24 -5.78 7.37 18.49
C ARG A 24 -6.66 7.66 17.29
N LEU A 25 -6.17 8.48 16.36
CA LEU A 25 -6.88 8.85 15.14
C LEU A 25 -6.66 7.84 14.00
N GLY A 26 -5.83 6.82 14.20
CA GLY A 26 -5.50 5.84 13.16
C GLY A 26 -4.68 6.43 12.01
N LEU A 27 -4.06 7.60 12.21
CA LEU A 27 -3.23 8.26 11.19
C LEU A 27 -1.97 7.45 10.88
N ASP A 28 -1.47 6.67 11.83
CA ASP A 28 -0.38 5.71 11.62
C ASP A 28 -0.76 4.60 10.61
N PHE A 29 -2.06 4.33 10.47
CA PHE A 29 -2.61 3.38 9.50
C PHE A 29 -3.03 4.06 8.18
N ALA A 30 -3.04 5.40 8.09
CA ALA A 30 -3.60 6.12 6.94
C ALA A 30 -2.95 5.72 5.61
N PHE A 31 -1.63 5.48 5.61
CA PHE A 31 -0.93 5.00 4.42
C PHE A 31 -1.38 3.61 3.98
N THR A 32 -1.46 2.66 4.93
CA THR A 32 -1.98 1.32 4.65
C THR A 32 -3.43 1.36 4.21
N ALA A 33 -4.26 2.20 4.84
CA ALA A 33 -5.66 2.41 4.48
C ALA A 33 -5.79 2.97 3.06
N ALA A 34 -4.96 3.93 2.67
CA ALA A 34 -4.98 4.51 1.34
C ALA A 34 -4.65 3.47 0.25
N ILE A 35 -3.62 2.65 0.47
CA ILE A 35 -3.30 1.55 -0.44
C ILE A 35 -4.45 0.54 -0.48
N LEU A 36 -4.98 0.16 0.68
CA LEU A 36 -6.09 -0.79 0.76
C LEU A 36 -7.34 -0.26 0.05
N ALA A 37 -7.64 1.04 0.18
CA ALA A 37 -8.76 1.70 -0.50
C ALA A 37 -8.62 1.71 -2.02
N ILE A 38 -7.39 1.71 -2.55
CA ILE A 38 -7.13 1.52 -3.99
C ILE A 38 -7.25 0.04 -4.36
N VAL A 39 -6.70 -0.84 -3.54
CA VAL A 39 -6.57 -2.28 -3.83
C VAL A 39 -7.91 -3.03 -3.72
N VAL A 40 -8.77 -2.66 -2.79
CA VAL A 40 -10.12 -3.26 -2.59
C VAL A 40 -11.01 -3.17 -3.85
N PRO A 41 -11.22 -2.00 -4.48
CA PRO A 41 -12.03 -1.91 -5.70
C PRO A 41 -11.36 -2.54 -6.92
N LEU A 42 -10.06 -2.83 -6.88
CA LEU A 42 -9.36 -3.58 -7.92
C LEU A 42 -9.75 -5.07 -7.93
N TRP A 43 -10.41 -5.57 -6.89
CA TRP A 43 -10.81 -6.97 -6.79
C TRP A 43 -11.91 -7.35 -7.78
N ARG A 44 -11.59 -8.20 -8.76
CA ARG A 44 -12.47 -8.71 -9.82
C ARG A 44 -13.12 -10.06 -9.47
N GLY A 45 -13.06 -10.48 -8.21
CA GLY A 45 -13.68 -11.71 -7.71
C GLY A 45 -12.71 -12.89 -7.56
N ARG A 46 -13.19 -14.11 -7.80
CA ARG A 46 -12.44 -15.36 -7.49
C ARG A 46 -11.13 -15.53 -8.28
N ILE A 47 -10.99 -14.85 -9.42
CA ILE A 47 -9.78 -14.90 -10.25
C ILE A 47 -8.57 -14.26 -9.55
N ASP A 48 -8.80 -13.20 -8.77
CA ASP A 48 -7.73 -12.45 -8.11
C ASP A 48 -7.27 -13.08 -6.79
N LEU A 49 -8.01 -14.07 -6.28
CA LEU A 49 -7.68 -14.73 -5.01
C LEU A 49 -6.29 -15.36 -5.03
N LEU A 50 -5.89 -15.99 -6.14
CA LEU A 50 -4.55 -16.58 -6.24
C LEU A 50 -3.43 -15.53 -6.27
N PRO A 51 -3.45 -14.54 -7.17
CA PRO A 51 -2.47 -13.45 -7.16
C PRO A 51 -2.33 -12.75 -5.81
N TRP A 52 -3.46 -12.52 -5.12
CA TRP A 52 -3.47 -11.87 -3.81
C TRP A 52 -2.85 -12.73 -2.71
N VAL A 53 -3.19 -14.01 -2.66
CA VAL A 53 -2.61 -14.94 -1.68
C VAL A 53 -1.11 -15.09 -1.93
N THR A 54 -0.68 -15.23 -3.17
CA THR A 54 0.76 -15.33 -3.49
C THR A 54 1.51 -14.06 -3.14
N ALA A 55 0.94 -12.88 -3.42
CA ALA A 55 1.51 -11.60 -3.02
C ALA A 55 1.66 -11.48 -1.50
N GLY A 56 0.62 -11.85 -0.75
CA GLY A 56 0.62 -11.81 0.72
C GLY A 56 1.64 -12.77 1.33
N VAL A 57 1.69 -14.02 0.85
CA VAL A 57 2.64 -15.03 1.33
C VAL A 57 4.08 -14.58 1.09
N ILE A 58 4.39 -14.07 -0.11
CA ILE A 58 5.74 -13.60 -0.44
C ILE A 58 6.09 -12.35 0.36
N SER A 59 5.16 -11.42 0.55
CA SER A 59 5.38 -10.24 1.39
C SER A 59 5.73 -10.63 2.85
N ILE A 60 5.02 -11.59 3.44
CA ILE A 60 5.31 -12.10 4.79
C ILE A 60 6.67 -12.79 4.85
N LEU A 61 6.99 -13.62 3.86
CA LEU A 61 8.28 -14.31 3.77
C LEU A 61 9.43 -13.30 3.67
N VAL A 62 9.36 -12.35 2.74
CA VAL A 62 10.41 -11.33 2.60
C VAL A 62 10.52 -10.49 3.88
N GLY A 63 9.40 -10.20 4.56
CA GLY A 63 9.42 -9.43 5.81
C GLY A 63 10.03 -10.12 7.00
N ARG A 64 10.15 -11.44 6.94
CA ARG A 64 10.83 -12.25 7.94
C ARG A 64 12.33 -12.36 7.67
N TRP A 65 12.75 -12.24 6.41
CA TRP A 65 14.12 -12.56 5.98
C TRP A 65 14.95 -11.33 5.60
N LEU A 66 14.33 -10.26 5.10
CA LEU A 66 15.03 -9.05 4.66
C LEU A 66 14.68 -7.85 5.58
N PRO A 67 15.69 -7.14 6.11
CA PRO A 67 15.47 -5.89 6.80
C PRO A 67 15.05 -4.79 5.80
N GLY A 68 14.03 -4.02 6.14
CA GLY A 68 13.53 -2.88 5.35
C GLY A 68 12.20 -3.12 4.64
N THR A 69 11.82 -2.19 3.76
CA THR A 69 10.49 -2.14 3.13
C THR A 69 10.36 -3.01 1.87
N TRP A 70 11.26 -3.97 1.68
CA TRP A 70 11.33 -4.85 0.50
C TRP A 70 10.08 -5.72 0.31
N ASN A 71 9.34 -5.96 1.40
CA ASN A 71 8.18 -6.85 1.46
C ASN A 71 7.07 -6.43 0.49
N VAL A 72 6.80 -5.12 0.42
CA VAL A 72 5.79 -4.54 -0.48
C VAL A 72 6.21 -4.71 -1.94
N LEU A 73 7.49 -4.53 -2.22
CA LEU A 73 8.07 -4.61 -3.56
C LEU A 73 8.02 -6.04 -4.10
N PHE A 74 8.53 -7.02 -3.33
CA PHE A 74 8.51 -8.43 -3.72
C PHE A 74 7.12 -9.04 -3.70
N GLY A 75 6.27 -8.68 -2.73
CA GLY A 75 4.87 -9.11 -2.69
C GLY A 75 4.09 -8.60 -3.91
N GLY A 76 4.26 -7.31 -4.25
CA GLY A 76 3.64 -6.71 -5.44
C GLY A 76 4.12 -7.34 -6.75
N LEU A 77 5.43 -7.54 -6.90
CA LEU A 77 6.03 -8.22 -8.06
C LEU A 77 5.49 -9.63 -8.24
N ALA A 78 5.48 -10.42 -7.19
CA ALA A 78 5.01 -11.79 -7.28
C ALA A 78 3.51 -11.88 -7.57
N GLY A 79 2.70 -11.01 -6.95
CA GLY A 79 1.28 -10.88 -7.28
C GLY A 79 1.06 -10.52 -8.75
N ALA A 80 1.81 -9.56 -9.27
CA ALA A 80 1.72 -9.12 -10.66
C ALA A 80 2.11 -10.24 -11.64
N ILE A 81 3.18 -11.00 -11.35
CA ILE A 81 3.60 -12.15 -12.17
C ILE A 81 2.50 -13.21 -12.20
N VAL A 82 1.95 -13.59 -11.05
CA VAL A 82 0.89 -14.61 -10.97
C VAL A 82 -0.39 -14.14 -11.65
N ALA A 83 -0.74 -12.85 -11.54
CA ALA A 83 -1.86 -12.25 -12.26
C ALA A 83 -1.63 -12.27 -13.77
N GLY A 84 -0.46 -11.85 -14.24
CA GLY A 84 -0.09 -11.84 -15.66
C GLY A 84 -0.13 -13.25 -16.28
N LEU A 85 0.47 -14.24 -15.61
CA LEU A 85 0.45 -15.64 -16.05
C LEU A 85 -0.96 -16.25 -16.08
N ARG A 86 -1.91 -15.72 -15.31
CA ARG A 86 -3.31 -16.14 -15.33
C ARG A 86 -4.15 -15.40 -16.35
N HIS A 87 -3.79 -14.17 -16.73
CA HIS A 87 -4.53 -13.39 -17.72
C HIS A 87 -4.25 -13.85 -19.16
N ASP A 88 -3.10 -14.49 -19.38
CA ASP A 88 -2.68 -15.07 -20.67
C ASP A 88 -3.32 -16.45 -20.98
N ARG A 89 -4.27 -16.90 -20.16
CA ARG A 89 -5.04 -18.15 -20.34
C ARG A 89 -6.53 -17.86 -20.37
#